data_AF-A0AAD4PSP3-F1
#
_entry.id   AF-A0AAD4PSP3-F1
#
_cell.length_a   1.000
_cell.length_b   1.000
_cell.length_c   1.000
_cell.angle_alpha   90.00
_cell.angle_beta   90.00
_cell.angle_gamma   90.00
#
_symmetry.space_group_name_H-M   'P 1'
#
loop_
_entity.id
_entity.type
_entity.pdbx_description
1 polymer ?
#
loop_
_entity_poly.entity_id
_entity_poly.type
_entity_poly.pdbx_seq_one_letter_code
_entity_poly.pdbx_strand_id
1 'polypeptide(L)'
;MASIESLLNPLPATEFFRQRYTTASSSPRPKNFPLERMKRPRIPKDAPIFTPGKTRGELRYPPHEDDQDEELVKEHKRFEIHPMGHVAEYPRHIPYSSEKKTFLERTGRESFEVFQYTFKIPNEDKTWTVMWDYNIGLVRTTHLFKCNDYSKTTPAKMLNANPGLRDICHSITGGALAAQGYWMPFEAAKAVSATFCWNIRHALTPLFGKEFPSLCIPPDSPQFGKMVIDPDIVRRSTELANDYRLQELDS
;
A
#
# COMPACT_ATOMS: atom_id res chain seq x y z
N MET A 1 13.36 6.81 -48.79
CA MET A 1 13.06 7.92 -49.72
C MET A 1 12.15 7.34 -50.81
N ALA A 2 10.93 7.74 -51.13
CA ALA A 2 9.87 8.66 -50.64
C ALA A 2 8.52 7.88 -50.87
N SER A 3 7.33 8.20 -50.37
CA SER A 3 6.62 9.49 -50.39
C SER A 3 5.46 9.49 -49.39
N ILE A 4 5.23 10.68 -48.82
CA ILE A 4 4.06 11.11 -48.03
C ILE A 4 2.92 11.42 -49.00
N GLU A 5 1.78 10.75 -48.87
CA GLU A 5 0.46 11.31 -49.21
C GLU A 5 -0.67 10.34 -48.82
N SER A 6 -1.78 10.91 -48.38
CA SER A 6 -3.03 10.27 -47.92
C SER A 6 -3.09 9.89 -46.44
N LEU A 7 -3.85 10.72 -45.71
CA LEU A 7 -4.80 10.40 -44.62
C LEU A 7 -5.18 11.67 -43.83
N LEU A 8 -5.18 12.83 -44.48
CA LEU A 8 -6.05 13.95 -44.14
C LEU A 8 -7.23 13.93 -45.12
N ASN A 9 -8.44 13.80 -44.61
CA ASN A 9 -9.67 14.05 -45.35
C ASN A 9 -10.74 14.60 -44.37
N PRO A 10 -11.73 15.36 -44.86
CA PRO A 10 -11.84 16.80 -44.61
C PRO A 10 -13.13 17.19 -43.87
N LEU A 11 -13.21 18.47 -43.49
CA LEU A 11 -14.37 19.15 -42.88
C LEU A 11 -15.61 19.10 -43.80
N PRO A 12 -16.84 18.93 -43.26
CA PRO A 12 -18.05 18.98 -44.07
C PRO A 12 -18.54 20.41 -44.32
N ALA A 13 -19.16 20.54 -45.50
CA ALA A 13 -19.60 21.76 -46.15
C ALA A 13 -20.82 22.44 -45.50
N THR A 14 -20.86 23.76 -45.71
CA THR A 14 -21.96 24.70 -45.54
C THR A 14 -23.17 24.38 -46.43
N GLU A 15 -24.38 24.37 -45.85
CA GLU A 15 -25.63 24.61 -46.58
C GLU A 15 -26.35 25.86 -46.06
N PHE A 16 -26.98 26.57 -47.01
CA PHE A 16 -27.52 27.91 -46.94
C PHE A 16 -29.01 27.94 -46.54
N PHE A 17 -29.39 29.01 -45.83
CA PHE A 17 -30.68 29.72 -45.81
C PHE A 17 -31.99 28.99 -45.41
N ARG A 18 -32.59 29.45 -44.31
CA ARG A 18 -33.88 30.19 -44.39
C ARG A 18 -34.17 31.05 -43.16
N GLN A 19 -34.34 32.33 -43.42
CA GLN A 19 -34.73 33.38 -42.48
C GLN A 19 -36.26 33.46 -42.44
N ARG A 20 -36.87 33.52 -41.25
CA ARG A 20 -38.19 34.13 -41.02
C ARG A 20 -38.17 34.91 -39.72
N TYR A 21 -38.53 36.18 -39.82
CA TYR A 21 -38.68 37.14 -38.73
C TYR A 21 -40.03 36.96 -38.03
N THR A 22 -40.09 37.16 -36.71
CA THR A 22 -41.16 37.92 -36.02
C THR A 22 -40.70 38.32 -34.60
N THR A 23 -41.25 39.45 -34.16
CA THR A 23 -40.89 40.34 -33.05
C THR A 23 -41.40 39.91 -31.67
N ALA A 24 -40.67 40.21 -30.58
CA ALA A 24 -41.18 40.92 -29.38
C ALA A 24 -40.13 41.01 -28.24
N SER A 25 -40.21 42.12 -27.50
CA SER A 25 -39.31 42.62 -26.44
C SER A 25 -39.29 41.79 -25.14
N SER A 26 -38.11 41.62 -24.51
CA SER A 26 -37.91 41.79 -23.06
C SER A 26 -36.43 41.80 -22.66
N SER A 27 -36.16 42.50 -21.56
CA SER A 27 -34.91 43.06 -21.00
C SER A 27 -33.72 42.09 -20.77
N PRO A 28 -32.46 42.58 -20.68
CA PRO A 28 -31.28 41.74 -20.47
C PRO A 28 -31.16 41.29 -19.01
N ARG A 29 -31.18 39.96 -18.78
CA ARG A 29 -30.75 39.34 -17.52
C ARG A 29 -29.22 39.23 -17.51
N PRO A 30 -28.53 39.55 -16.41
CA PRO A 30 -27.09 39.34 -16.32
C PRO A 30 -26.79 37.84 -16.41
N LYS A 31 -25.85 37.48 -17.30
CA LYS A 31 -25.33 36.12 -17.41
C LYS A 31 -24.54 35.80 -16.14
N ASN A 32 -25.14 35.00 -15.26
CA ASN A 32 -24.36 34.28 -14.27
C ASN A 32 -23.49 33.27 -15.03
N PHE A 33 -22.22 33.60 -15.22
CA PHE A 33 -21.23 32.61 -15.57
C PHE A 33 -21.22 31.57 -14.45
N PRO A 34 -21.42 30.27 -14.73
CA PRO A 34 -21.16 29.25 -13.73
C PRO A 34 -19.68 29.37 -13.38
N LEU A 35 -19.37 29.69 -12.12
CA LEU A 35 -18.03 29.46 -11.58
C LEU A 35 -17.72 28.00 -11.87
N GLU A 36 -16.81 27.77 -12.80
CA GLU A 36 -16.36 26.45 -13.20
C GLU A 36 -15.79 25.81 -11.95
N ARG A 37 -16.59 24.94 -11.32
CA ARG A 37 -16.23 24.24 -10.10
C ARG A 37 -15.02 23.39 -10.47
N MET A 38 -13.83 23.92 -10.18
CA MET A 38 -12.55 23.23 -10.39
C MET A 38 -12.72 21.82 -9.83
N LYS A 39 -12.84 20.85 -10.74
CA LYS A 39 -13.01 19.45 -10.38
C LYS A 39 -11.72 19.09 -9.66
N ARG A 40 -11.80 18.95 -8.33
CA ARG A 40 -10.68 18.41 -7.53
C ARG A 40 -10.19 17.16 -8.25
N PRO A 41 -8.88 17.04 -8.56
CA PRO A 41 -8.34 15.86 -9.21
C PRO A 41 -8.81 14.62 -8.45
N ARG A 42 -9.37 13.63 -9.16
CA ARG A 42 -9.77 12.37 -8.53
C ARG A 42 -8.49 11.66 -8.10
N ILE A 43 -8.26 11.62 -6.79
CA ILE A 43 -7.17 10.82 -6.21
C ILE A 43 -7.42 9.36 -6.59
N PRO A 44 -6.40 8.64 -7.12
CA PRO A 44 -6.51 7.21 -7.37
C PRO A 44 -6.96 6.46 -6.11
N LYS A 45 -7.87 5.49 -6.25
CA LYS A 45 -8.50 4.79 -5.11
C LYS A 45 -7.51 3.98 -4.25
N ASP A 46 -6.32 3.73 -4.78
CA ASP A 46 -5.20 3.03 -4.17
C ASP A 46 -4.11 3.97 -3.65
N ALA A 47 -4.24 5.29 -3.87
CA ALA A 47 -3.23 6.24 -3.44
C ALA A 47 -3.06 6.22 -1.91
N PRO A 48 -1.82 6.36 -1.41
CA PRO A 48 -1.57 6.53 0.00
C PRO A 48 -2.17 7.87 0.47
N ILE A 49 -2.92 7.84 1.58
CA ILE A 49 -3.57 9.01 2.17
C ILE A 49 -2.95 9.23 3.55
N PHE A 50 -2.44 10.44 3.80
CA PHE A 50 -1.85 10.86 5.06
C PHE A 50 -2.71 11.97 5.68
N THR A 51 -3.76 11.55 6.39
CA THR A 51 -4.61 12.48 7.15
C THR A 51 -4.27 12.33 8.63
N PRO A 52 -3.87 13.41 9.34
CA PRO A 52 -3.57 13.33 10.75
C PRO A 52 -4.73 12.76 11.56
N GLY A 53 -4.43 11.94 12.56
CA GLY A 53 -5.45 11.23 13.31
C GLY A 53 -4.99 10.71 14.66
N LYS A 54 -5.86 9.97 15.33
CA LYS A 54 -5.54 9.23 16.55
C LYS A 54 -5.70 7.74 16.29
N THR A 55 -4.84 6.94 16.92
CA THR A 55 -4.94 5.49 16.88
C THR A 55 -6.26 5.01 17.52
N ARG A 56 -6.74 3.86 17.07
CA ARG A 56 -7.93 3.18 17.57
C ARG A 56 -7.53 1.80 18.11
N GLY A 57 -8.13 1.39 19.22
CA GLY A 57 -7.75 0.14 19.88
C GLY A 57 -6.34 0.20 20.48
N GLU A 58 -5.80 -0.97 20.81
CA GLU A 58 -4.49 -1.08 21.45
C GLU A 58 -3.34 -0.90 20.44
N LEU A 59 -2.39 -0.01 20.75
CA LEU A 59 -1.22 0.22 19.91
C LEU A 59 -0.12 -0.80 20.25
N ARG A 60 -0.13 -1.95 19.58
CA ARG A 60 0.87 -3.03 19.79
C ARG A 60 2.10 -2.91 18.90
N TYR A 61 1.95 -2.36 17.69
CA TYR A 61 3.03 -2.27 16.69
C TYR A 61 3.23 -0.81 16.22
N PRO A 62 3.82 0.06 17.06
CA PRO A 62 4.15 1.42 16.67
C PRO A 62 5.26 1.47 15.59
N PRO A 63 5.34 2.55 14.80
CA PRO A 63 6.50 2.81 13.93
C PRO A 63 7.78 2.98 14.76
N HIS A 64 8.92 2.60 14.19
CA HIS A 64 10.23 2.78 14.82
C HIS A 64 10.92 4.07 14.35
N GLU A 65 10.64 5.19 15.02
CA GLU A 65 11.06 6.53 14.58
C GLU A 65 12.02 7.27 15.55
N ASP A 66 12.09 6.87 16.82
CA ASP A 66 12.71 7.69 17.89
C ASP A 66 14.26 7.65 17.97
N ASP A 67 14.92 6.65 17.37
CA ASP A 67 16.38 6.42 17.51
C ASP A 67 17.10 6.32 16.15
N GLN A 68 17.02 7.37 15.32
CA GLN A 68 17.68 7.38 14.01
C GLN A 68 19.08 7.99 14.10
N ASP A 69 20.10 7.19 13.79
CA ASP A 69 21.46 7.71 13.60
C ASP A 69 21.60 8.50 12.29
N GLU A 70 22.68 9.26 12.15
CA GLU A 70 22.90 10.11 10.97
C GLU A 70 22.97 9.33 9.65
N GLU A 71 23.41 8.07 9.70
CA GLU A 71 23.53 7.21 8.51
C GLU A 71 22.15 6.75 8.05
N LEU A 72 21.31 6.30 8.99
CA LEU A 72 19.96 5.87 8.72
C LEU A 72 19.09 7.02 8.20
N VAL A 73 19.26 8.22 8.74
CA VAL A 73 18.61 9.45 8.21
C VAL A 73 19.02 9.72 6.76
N LYS A 74 20.29 9.52 6.40
CA LYS A 74 20.75 9.68 5.00
C LYS A 74 20.09 8.66 4.08
N GLU A 75 20.03 7.40 4.51
CA GLU A 75 19.37 6.34 3.74
C GLU A 75 17.86 6.60 3.60
N HIS A 76 17.17 7.02 4.67
CA HIS A 76 15.75 7.39 4.59
C HIS A 76 15.48 8.52 3.59
N LYS A 77 16.34 9.55 3.56
CA LYS A 77 16.27 10.63 2.57
C LYS A 77 16.50 10.10 1.16
N ARG A 78 17.47 9.20 0.98
CA ARG A 78 17.77 8.55 -0.29
C ARG A 78 16.58 7.72 -0.82
N PHE A 79 15.84 7.07 0.07
CA PHE A 79 14.61 6.35 -0.26
C PHE A 79 13.37 7.25 -0.35
N GLU A 80 13.50 8.57 -0.18
CA GLU A 80 12.37 9.52 -0.15
C GLU A 80 11.21 9.04 0.74
N ILE A 81 11.52 8.58 1.97
CA ILE A 81 10.49 8.09 2.89
C ILE A 81 9.50 9.23 3.19
N HIS A 82 8.20 8.92 3.15
CA HIS A 82 7.16 9.89 3.47
C HIS A 82 5.96 9.22 4.17
N PRO A 83 5.48 9.75 5.31
CA PRO A 83 6.01 10.90 6.05
C PRO A 83 7.20 10.46 6.93
N MET A 84 8.41 10.96 6.62
CA MET A 84 9.63 10.58 7.34
C MET A 84 9.60 11.08 8.78
N GLY A 85 9.68 10.18 9.76
CA GLY A 85 9.73 10.51 11.19
C GLY A 85 8.39 10.95 11.80
N HIS A 86 7.31 10.83 11.04
CA HIS A 86 5.96 11.25 11.45
C HIS A 86 4.90 10.20 11.12
N VAL A 87 5.27 8.95 10.85
CA VAL A 87 4.33 7.89 10.45
C VAL A 87 3.25 7.69 11.51
N ALA A 88 3.60 7.79 12.79
CA ALA A 88 2.66 7.64 13.90
C ALA A 88 1.54 8.70 13.91
N GLU A 89 1.74 9.86 13.27
CA GLU A 89 0.75 10.95 13.23
C GLU A 89 -0.40 10.69 12.24
N TYR A 90 -0.24 9.74 11.32
CA TYR A 90 -1.18 9.47 10.23
C TYR A 90 -1.78 8.04 10.29
N PRO A 91 -2.41 7.63 11.41
CA PRO A 91 -3.11 6.36 11.45
C PRO A 91 -4.31 6.37 10.50
N ARG A 92 -4.62 5.22 9.91
CA ARG A 92 -5.71 5.07 8.95
C ARG A 92 -6.59 3.88 9.30
N HIS A 93 -7.90 4.13 9.37
CA HIS A 93 -8.91 3.09 9.44
C HIS A 93 -9.30 2.63 8.03
N ILE A 94 -9.30 1.32 7.78
CA ILE A 94 -9.74 0.74 6.50
C ILE A 94 -10.80 -0.34 6.78
N PRO A 95 -12.08 -0.09 6.46
CA PRO A 95 -13.12 -1.11 6.56
C PRO A 95 -12.82 -2.32 5.66
N TYR A 96 -13.06 -3.52 6.18
CA TYR A 96 -12.99 -4.75 5.40
C TYR A 96 -14.38 -5.10 4.87
N SER A 97 -14.69 -4.62 3.67
CA SER A 97 -15.92 -4.95 2.94
C SER A 97 -15.61 -5.96 1.85
N SER A 98 -15.60 -7.24 2.22
CA SER A 98 -15.41 -8.37 1.30
C SER A 98 -16.64 -9.28 1.35
N GLU A 99 -16.99 -9.88 0.22
CA GLU A 99 -18.03 -10.92 0.16
C GLU A 99 -17.65 -12.15 1.01
N LYS A 100 -16.34 -12.40 1.14
CA LYS A 100 -15.79 -13.46 2.00
C LYS A 100 -15.54 -12.89 3.40
N LYS A 101 -16.13 -13.52 4.42
CA LYS A 101 -15.95 -13.17 5.84
C LYS A 101 -14.71 -13.82 6.50
N THR A 102 -13.80 -14.38 5.68
CA THR A 102 -12.64 -15.13 6.18
C THR A 102 -11.66 -14.30 7.01
N PHE A 103 -11.63 -12.98 6.83
CA PHE A 103 -10.85 -12.11 7.71
C PHE A 103 -11.48 -12.05 9.10
N LEU A 104 -12.76 -11.66 9.20
CA LEU A 104 -13.54 -11.62 10.44
C LEU A 104 -13.48 -12.96 11.19
N GLU A 105 -13.69 -14.08 10.50
CA GLU A 105 -13.64 -15.41 11.10
C GLU A 105 -12.27 -15.75 11.72
N ARG A 106 -11.19 -15.25 11.11
CA ARG A 106 -9.81 -15.57 11.52
C ARG A 106 -9.17 -14.53 12.44
N THR A 107 -9.71 -13.32 12.52
CA THR A 107 -9.13 -12.23 13.32
C THR A 107 -10.09 -11.62 14.34
N GLY A 108 -11.40 -11.92 14.26
CA GLY A 108 -12.43 -11.24 15.04
C GLY A 108 -12.78 -9.84 14.55
N ARG A 109 -12.13 -9.35 13.48
CA ARG A 109 -12.17 -7.92 13.09
C ARG A 109 -12.83 -7.69 11.74
N GLU A 110 -13.55 -6.57 11.62
CA GLU A 110 -14.19 -6.12 10.37
C GLU A 110 -13.44 -4.95 9.70
N SER A 111 -12.27 -4.58 10.22
CA SER A 111 -11.48 -3.48 9.68
C SER A 111 -9.99 -3.63 10.01
N PHE A 112 -9.17 -2.84 9.32
CA PHE A 112 -7.76 -2.67 9.63
C PHE A 112 -7.55 -1.30 10.26
N GLU A 113 -6.66 -1.28 11.25
CA GLU A 113 -6.16 -0.07 11.88
C GLU A 113 -4.68 0.02 11.55
N VAL A 114 -4.32 0.85 10.56
CA VAL A 114 -3.01 0.77 9.90
C VAL A 114 -2.18 2.02 10.06
N PHE A 115 -0.87 1.81 10.12
CA PHE A 115 0.10 2.80 9.69
C PHE A 115 0.53 2.50 8.26
N GLN A 116 0.99 3.54 7.58
CA GLN A 116 1.54 3.44 6.24
C GLN A 116 2.59 4.52 6.02
N TYR A 117 3.53 4.24 5.13
CA TYR A 117 4.43 5.23 4.54
C TYR A 117 4.76 4.82 3.11
N THR A 118 5.29 5.77 2.36
CA THR A 118 5.82 5.56 1.01
C THR A 118 7.32 5.68 0.98
N PHE A 119 7.94 5.04 -0.01
CA PHE A 119 9.34 5.24 -0.36
C PHE A 119 9.52 5.05 -1.87
N LYS A 120 10.66 5.48 -2.40
CA LYS A 120 11.11 5.25 -3.77
C LYS A 120 12.46 4.56 -3.76
N ILE A 121 12.70 3.72 -4.76
CA ILE A 121 14.02 3.17 -5.00
C ILE A 121 14.81 4.20 -5.81
N PRO A 122 16.08 4.50 -5.47
CA PRO A 122 16.88 5.47 -6.23
C PRO A 122 16.92 5.13 -7.72
N ASN A 123 16.71 6.13 -8.56
CA ASN A 123 16.61 6.03 -10.03
C ASN A 123 15.34 5.33 -10.56
N GLU A 124 14.34 5.09 -9.72
CA GLU A 124 13.01 4.67 -10.15
C GLU A 124 11.97 5.76 -9.86
N ASP A 125 11.09 6.04 -10.81
CA ASP A 125 9.97 6.98 -10.60
C ASP A 125 8.86 6.38 -9.73
N LYS A 126 8.88 5.05 -9.56
CA LYS A 126 7.80 4.32 -8.93
C LYS A 126 7.83 4.51 -7.42
N THR A 127 6.68 4.90 -6.87
CA THR A 127 6.48 4.99 -5.43
C THR A 127 5.90 3.69 -4.89
N TRP A 128 6.53 3.18 -3.85
CA TRP A 128 6.12 1.98 -3.13
C TRP A 128 5.47 2.35 -1.81
N THR A 129 4.72 1.42 -1.22
CA THR A 129 3.96 1.69 0.02
C THR A 129 4.11 0.52 0.96
N VAL A 130 4.55 0.82 2.17
CA VAL A 130 4.55 -0.10 3.30
C VAL A 130 3.33 0.22 4.16
N MET A 131 2.67 -0.84 4.63
CA MET A 131 1.45 -0.73 5.43
C MET A 131 1.37 -1.93 6.36
N TRP A 132 1.00 -1.68 7.61
CA TRP A 132 0.78 -2.72 8.60
C TRP A 132 -0.33 -2.32 9.57
N ASP A 133 -1.03 -3.32 10.08
CA ASP A 133 -2.02 -3.16 11.12
C ASP A 133 -1.32 -3.06 12.48
N TYR A 134 -1.54 -1.95 13.19
CA TYR A 134 -0.85 -1.66 14.44
C TYR A 134 -1.51 -2.29 15.68
N ASN A 135 -2.72 -2.85 15.55
CA ASN A 135 -3.37 -3.56 16.66
C ASN A 135 -2.89 -5.01 16.74
N ILE A 136 -2.84 -5.72 15.61
CA ILE A 136 -2.55 -7.17 15.58
C ILE A 136 -1.30 -7.56 14.78
N GLY A 137 -0.58 -6.58 14.24
CA GLY A 137 0.73 -6.81 13.63
C GLY A 137 0.66 -7.52 12.28
N LEU A 138 -0.40 -7.32 11.50
CA LEU A 138 -0.45 -7.83 10.14
C LEU A 138 0.27 -6.88 9.19
N VAL A 139 1.31 -7.35 8.49
CA VAL A 139 2.09 -6.58 7.52
C VAL A 139 1.67 -6.92 6.10
N ARG A 140 1.39 -5.91 5.27
CA ARG A 140 1.04 -6.10 3.85
C ARG A 140 2.31 -6.34 3.02
N THR A 141 2.63 -7.60 2.77
CA THR A 141 3.91 -8.02 2.15
C THR A 141 3.94 -7.90 0.63
N THR A 142 2.80 -7.76 -0.04
CA THR A 142 2.72 -7.78 -1.51
C THR A 142 3.59 -6.73 -2.20
N HIS A 143 3.70 -5.53 -1.62
CA HIS A 143 4.57 -4.49 -2.19
C HIS A 143 6.05 -4.80 -2.02
N LEU A 144 6.43 -5.51 -0.95
CA LEU A 144 7.82 -5.91 -0.71
C LEU A 144 8.31 -6.87 -1.80
N PHE A 145 7.49 -7.85 -2.18
CA PHE A 145 7.81 -8.75 -3.30
C PHE A 145 7.92 -7.98 -4.62
N LYS A 146 6.95 -7.11 -4.91
CA LYS A 146 6.89 -6.38 -6.18
C LYS A 146 8.05 -5.42 -6.39
N CYS A 147 8.53 -4.74 -5.34
CA CYS A 147 9.63 -3.80 -5.44
C CYS A 147 11.02 -4.45 -5.46
N ASN A 148 11.08 -5.77 -5.24
CA ASN A 148 12.28 -6.58 -5.46
C ASN A 148 12.11 -7.49 -6.69
N ASP A 149 11.27 -7.09 -7.65
CA ASP A 149 11.00 -7.77 -8.93
C ASP A 149 10.55 -9.24 -8.85
N TYR A 150 10.00 -9.67 -7.70
CA TYR A 150 9.42 -11.00 -7.59
C TYR A 150 8.06 -11.09 -8.27
N SER A 151 7.85 -12.21 -8.98
CA SER A 151 6.60 -12.49 -9.67
C SER A 151 5.39 -12.55 -8.73
N LYS A 152 4.19 -12.34 -9.29
CA LYS A 152 2.91 -12.49 -8.55
C LYS A 152 2.70 -13.87 -7.91
N THR A 153 3.43 -14.90 -8.37
CA THR A 153 3.31 -16.27 -7.84
C THR A 153 4.26 -16.54 -6.68
N THR A 154 5.27 -15.70 -6.48
CA THR A 154 6.30 -15.89 -5.46
C THR A 154 5.74 -15.94 -4.03
N PRO A 155 4.78 -15.06 -3.63
CA PRO A 155 4.18 -15.16 -2.30
C PRO A 155 3.55 -16.54 -2.03
N ALA A 156 2.84 -17.10 -3.01
CA ALA A 156 2.22 -18.42 -2.84
C ALA A 156 3.25 -19.56 -2.72
N LYS A 157 4.37 -19.48 -3.46
CA LYS A 157 5.49 -20.43 -3.33
C LYS A 157 6.15 -20.34 -1.96
N MET A 158 6.42 -19.12 -1.49
CA MET A 158 6.96 -18.86 -0.16
C MET A 158 6.04 -19.43 0.93
N LEU A 159 4.72 -19.21 0.83
CA LEU A 159 3.76 -19.77 1.80
C LEU A 159 3.77 -21.31 1.81
N ASN A 160 3.98 -21.95 0.66
CA ASN A 160 4.06 -23.41 0.57
C ASN A 160 5.38 -23.96 1.11
N ALA A 161 6.45 -23.17 1.07
CA ALA A 161 7.76 -23.56 1.59
C ALA A 161 7.87 -23.43 3.13
N ASN A 162 6.91 -22.76 3.78
CA ASN A 162 6.87 -22.54 5.22
C ASN A 162 5.60 -23.18 5.82
N PRO A 163 5.67 -24.43 6.30
CA PRO A 163 4.51 -25.14 6.86
C PRO A 163 3.81 -24.34 7.97
N GLY A 164 2.47 -24.27 7.94
CA GLY A 164 1.64 -23.52 8.89
C GLY A 164 1.49 -22.02 8.60
N LEU A 165 2.41 -21.41 7.85
CA LEU A 165 2.37 -19.95 7.61
C LEU A 165 1.14 -19.51 6.80
N ARG A 166 0.65 -20.36 5.90
CA ARG A 166 -0.57 -20.11 5.11
C ARG A 166 -1.82 -19.95 5.99
N ASP A 167 -1.87 -20.64 7.13
CA ASP A 167 -3.03 -20.67 8.03
C ASP A 167 -3.13 -19.41 8.89
N ILE A 168 -2.09 -18.58 8.90
CA ILE A 168 -2.02 -17.30 9.62
C ILE A 168 -1.76 -16.10 8.70
N CYS A 169 -1.61 -16.34 7.38
CA CYS A 169 -1.58 -15.29 6.37
C CYS A 169 -2.96 -15.06 5.76
N HIS A 170 -3.29 -13.80 5.46
CA HIS A 170 -4.58 -13.41 4.91
C HIS A 170 -4.40 -12.85 3.50
N SER A 171 -5.09 -13.47 2.52
CA SER A 171 -5.15 -12.96 1.15
C SER A 171 -6.38 -12.06 1.02
N ILE A 172 -6.16 -10.75 1.11
CA ILE A 172 -7.22 -9.75 1.04
C ILE A 172 -7.48 -9.40 -0.43
N THR A 173 -8.69 -9.72 -0.90
CA THR A 173 -9.17 -9.48 -2.26
C THR A 173 -10.53 -8.81 -2.21
N GLY A 174 -10.81 -7.89 -3.13
CA GLY A 174 -12.04 -7.08 -3.07
C GLY A 174 -11.91 -5.93 -2.07
N GLY A 175 -12.99 -5.16 -1.89
CA GLY A 175 -13.02 -4.02 -0.97
C GLY A 175 -12.06 -2.88 -1.34
N ALA A 176 -11.47 -2.22 -0.33
CA ALA A 176 -10.54 -1.11 -0.51
C ALA A 176 -9.26 -1.56 -1.22
N LEU A 177 -8.98 -0.99 -2.41
CA LEU A 177 -7.78 -1.32 -3.21
C LEU A 177 -6.48 -1.18 -2.42
N ALA A 178 -6.39 -0.15 -1.57
CA ALA A 178 -5.24 0.09 -0.72
C ALA A 178 -4.96 -1.04 0.29
N ALA A 179 -5.93 -1.89 0.65
CA ALA A 179 -5.71 -3.00 1.57
C ALA A 179 -5.51 -4.35 0.86
N GLN A 180 -5.61 -4.43 -0.47
CA GLN A 180 -5.50 -5.69 -1.18
C GLN A 180 -4.07 -6.25 -1.16
N GLY A 181 -3.98 -7.58 -1.10
CA GLY A 181 -2.73 -8.33 -1.09
C GLY A 181 -2.63 -9.33 0.05
N TYR A 182 -1.44 -9.89 0.19
CA TYR A 182 -1.07 -10.78 1.29
C TYR A 182 -0.70 -10.00 2.53
N TRP A 183 -1.32 -10.36 3.65
CA TRP A 183 -1.04 -9.85 4.99
C TRP A 183 -0.48 -10.99 5.83
N MET A 184 0.64 -10.74 6.50
CA MET A 184 1.40 -11.74 7.25
C MET A 184 1.70 -11.22 8.67
N PRO A 185 1.68 -12.06 9.71
CA PRO A 185 2.06 -11.66 11.06
C PRO A 185 3.46 -11.05 11.11
N PHE A 186 3.66 -10.04 11.96
CA PHE A 186 4.82 -9.16 11.98
C PHE A 186 6.16 -9.92 12.01
N GLU A 187 6.32 -10.86 12.94
CA GLU A 187 7.55 -11.64 13.10
C GLU A 187 7.86 -12.49 11.85
N ALA A 188 6.85 -13.16 11.30
CA ALA A 188 7.01 -13.90 10.05
C ALA A 188 7.33 -12.96 8.88
N ALA A 189 6.66 -11.81 8.78
CA ALA A 189 6.90 -10.82 7.74
C ALA A 189 8.33 -10.26 7.80
N LYS A 190 8.82 -9.97 9.00
CA LYS A 190 10.19 -9.53 9.26
C LYS A 190 11.20 -10.60 8.81
N ALA A 191 11.03 -11.84 9.27
CA ALA A 191 11.92 -12.94 8.92
C ALA A 191 11.93 -13.25 7.42
N VAL A 192 10.75 -13.31 6.78
CA VAL A 192 10.63 -13.56 5.35
C VAL A 192 11.27 -12.41 4.56
N SER A 193 10.99 -11.16 4.92
CA SER A 193 11.55 -9.97 4.25
C SER A 193 13.07 -9.92 4.37
N ALA A 194 13.64 -10.29 5.51
CA ALA A 194 15.08 -10.34 5.70
C ALA A 194 15.79 -11.25 4.68
N THR A 195 15.11 -12.27 4.15
CA THR A 195 15.72 -13.16 3.14
C THR A 195 15.91 -12.53 1.76
N PHE A 196 15.18 -11.47 1.42
CA PHE A 196 15.16 -10.94 0.04
C PHE A 196 15.13 -9.41 -0.10
N CYS A 197 14.85 -8.67 0.97
CA CYS A 197 14.70 -7.21 0.93
C CYS A 197 16.04 -6.45 1.11
N TRP A 198 17.18 -7.05 0.75
CA TRP A 198 18.49 -6.42 0.95
C TRP A 198 18.57 -5.02 0.36
N ASN A 199 18.10 -4.83 -0.88
CA ASN A 199 18.21 -3.57 -1.60
C ASN A 199 17.37 -2.43 -1.00
N ILE A 200 16.34 -2.75 -0.22
CA ILE A 200 15.43 -1.78 0.40
C ILE A 200 15.49 -1.83 1.93
N ARG A 201 16.47 -2.54 2.51
CA ARG A 201 16.50 -2.88 3.93
C ARG A 201 16.40 -1.66 4.85
N HIS A 202 17.06 -0.55 4.48
CA HIS A 202 17.00 0.69 5.25
C HIS A 202 15.62 1.36 5.14
N ALA A 203 14.95 1.25 3.99
CA ALA A 203 13.59 1.77 3.80
C ALA A 203 12.56 1.06 4.69
N LEU A 204 12.84 -0.18 5.14
CA LEU A 204 11.94 -0.97 5.98
C LEU A 204 12.12 -0.76 7.48
N THR A 205 13.11 0.04 7.90
CA THR A 205 13.39 0.29 9.31
C THR A 205 12.25 1.01 10.06
N PRO A 206 11.43 1.91 9.47
CA PRO A 206 10.28 2.46 10.19
C PRO A 206 9.25 1.39 10.57
N LEU A 207 9.23 0.24 9.87
CA LEU A 207 8.37 -0.90 10.19
C LEU A 207 9.06 -1.93 11.09
N PHE A 208 10.27 -2.39 10.74
CA PHE A 208 10.91 -3.54 11.40
C PHE A 208 11.97 -3.18 12.46
N GLY A 209 12.27 -1.89 12.61
CA GLY A 209 13.29 -1.36 13.52
C GLY A 209 14.68 -1.26 12.89
N LYS A 210 15.55 -0.49 13.54
CA LYS A 210 16.92 -0.16 13.08
C LYS A 210 17.85 -1.38 12.91
N GLU A 211 17.57 -2.48 13.61
CA GLU A 211 18.35 -3.72 13.50
C GLU A 211 18.05 -4.50 12.23
N PHE A 212 16.95 -4.20 11.53
CA PHE A 212 16.50 -4.98 10.37
C PHE A 212 17.53 -5.08 9.22
N PRO A 213 18.26 -4.02 8.83
CA PRO A 213 19.31 -4.10 7.83
C PRO A 213 20.37 -5.17 8.15
N SER A 214 20.75 -5.33 9.41
CA SER A 214 21.73 -6.31 9.87
C SER A 214 21.21 -7.75 9.80
N LEU A 215 19.88 -7.93 9.83
CA LEU A 215 19.23 -9.23 9.66
C LEU A 215 19.12 -9.65 8.20
N CYS A 216 19.21 -8.70 7.26
CA CYS A 216 19.01 -8.98 5.85
C CYS A 216 20.15 -9.84 5.28
N ILE A 217 19.77 -10.83 4.47
CA ILE A 217 20.72 -11.69 3.78
C ILE A 217 21.31 -10.93 2.58
N PRO A 218 22.65 -10.86 2.44
CA PRO A 218 23.30 -10.25 1.27
C PRO A 218 23.02 -11.01 -0.05
N PRO A 219 22.98 -10.35 -1.22
CA PRO A 219 22.65 -10.98 -2.51
C PRO A 219 23.66 -12.05 -2.99
N ASP A 220 24.90 -11.98 -2.52
CA ASP A 220 25.97 -12.94 -2.78
C ASP A 220 25.85 -14.22 -1.94
N SER A 221 25.00 -14.21 -0.90
CA SER A 221 24.73 -15.40 -0.08
C SER A 221 23.85 -16.40 -0.83
N PRO A 222 24.16 -17.71 -0.78
CA PRO A 222 23.31 -18.75 -1.36
C PRO A 222 21.94 -18.87 -0.65
N GLN A 223 21.77 -18.23 0.51
CA GLN A 223 20.48 -18.19 1.23
C GLN A 223 19.58 -17.05 0.77
N PHE A 224 20.10 -16.10 -0.01
CA PHE A 224 19.33 -14.96 -0.51
C PHE A 224 18.15 -15.43 -1.37
N GLY A 225 16.98 -14.86 -1.11
CA GLY A 225 15.76 -15.14 -1.86
C GLY A 225 15.16 -16.53 -1.63
N LYS A 226 15.69 -17.37 -0.72
CA LYS A 226 15.10 -18.68 -0.41
C LYS A 226 13.73 -18.56 0.26
N MET A 227 13.53 -17.50 1.05
CA MET A 227 12.25 -17.21 1.71
C MET A 227 11.73 -18.36 2.58
N VAL A 228 12.65 -19.15 3.16
CA VAL A 228 12.35 -20.16 4.17
C VAL A 228 12.79 -19.60 5.52
N ILE A 229 11.89 -19.59 6.49
CA ILE A 229 12.12 -19.05 7.83
C ILE A 229 12.14 -20.16 8.87
N ASP A 230 12.65 -19.83 10.05
CA ASP A 230 12.64 -20.72 11.20
C ASP A 230 11.19 -21.16 11.55
N PRO A 231 10.89 -22.46 11.62
CA PRO A 231 9.58 -22.97 12.03
C PRO A 231 9.09 -22.43 13.38
N ASP A 232 9.97 -22.10 14.31
CA ASP A 232 9.59 -21.53 15.60
C ASP A 232 8.99 -20.12 15.47
N ILE A 233 9.35 -19.37 14.43
CA ILE A 233 8.72 -18.07 14.12
C ILE A 233 7.28 -18.29 13.68
N VAL A 234 7.01 -19.32 12.87
CA VAL A 234 5.65 -19.65 12.43
C VAL A 234 4.80 -20.10 13.62
N ARG A 235 5.35 -20.98 14.47
CA ARG A 235 4.68 -21.46 15.70
C ARG A 235 4.29 -20.30 16.63
N ARG A 236 5.25 -19.45 17.01
CA ARG A 236 5.00 -18.28 17.88
C ARG A 236 4.04 -17.27 17.25
N SER A 237 4.16 -17.04 15.93
CA SER A 237 3.23 -16.17 15.21
C SER A 237 1.80 -16.73 15.21
N THR A 238 1.65 -18.06 15.25
CA THR A 238 0.35 -18.74 15.29
C THR A 238 -0.28 -18.62 16.68
N GLU A 239 0.49 -18.86 17.73
CA GLU A 239 0.08 -18.65 19.13
C GLU A 239 -0.42 -17.21 19.31
N LEU A 240 0.40 -16.23 18.92
CA LEU A 240 0.06 -14.81 19.07
C LEU A 240 -1.17 -14.38 18.24
N ALA A 241 -1.30 -14.88 17.01
CA ALA A 241 -2.47 -14.58 16.18
C ALA A 241 -3.77 -15.14 16.79
N ASN A 242 -3.71 -16.32 17.41
CA ASN A 242 -4.84 -16.89 18.12
C ASN A 242 -5.19 -16.09 19.37
N ASP A 243 -4.19 -15.66 20.14
CA ASP A 243 -4.39 -14.84 21.34
C ASP A 243 -5.06 -13.51 21.00
N TYR A 244 -4.59 -12.81 19.95
CA TYR A 244 -5.24 -11.59 19.48
C TYR A 244 -6.68 -11.83 19.00
N ARG A 245 -6.93 -12.93 18.26
CA ARG A 245 -8.29 -13.28 17.83
C ARG A 245 -9.22 -13.52 19.03
N LEU A 246 -8.74 -14.16 20.09
CA LEU A 246 -9.54 -14.40 21.30
C LEU A 246 -9.86 -13.08 22.02
N GLN A 247 -8.87 -12.20 22.17
CA GLN A 247 -9.07 -10.88 22.77
C GLN A 247 -10.11 -10.04 22.04
N GLU A 248 -10.13 -10.08 20.70
CA GLU A 248 -11.12 -9.35 19.87
C GLU A 248 -12.54 -9.95 19.96
N LEU A 249 -12.67 -11.23 20.33
CA LEU A 249 -13.98 -11.87 20.54
C LEU A 249 -14.55 -11.59 21.94
N ASP A 250 -13.68 -11.26 22.90
CA ASP A 250 -14.04 -10.96 24.28
C ASP A 250 -14.33 -9.46 24.51
N SER A 251 -13.98 -8.59 23.55
CA SER A 251 -14.15 -7.13 23.59
C SER A 251 -15.47 -6.65 23.01
#